data_AF-A0A7Z8KNQ6-F1
#
_entry.id   AF-A0A7Z8KNQ6-F1
#
_cell.length_a   1.000
_cell.length_b   1.000
_cell.length_c   1.000
_cell.angle_alpha   90.00
_cell.angle_beta   90.00
_cell.angle_gamma   90.00
#
_symmetry.space_group_name_H-M   'P 1'
#
loop_
_entity.id
_entity.type
_entity.pdbx_description
1 polymer ?
#
loop_
_entity_poly.entity_id
_entity_poly.type
_entity_poly.pdbx_seq_one_letter_code
_entity_poly.pdbx_strand_id
1 'polypeptide(L)'
;MAESDNDHRTRVYTLQNETIEVLYNAQKETKVTVREINSHLGNLIPSTSRQSLYLFPFTDSVNLNIPIKAIKEIFLNQIIQIESNNCLKISIDYDSVLEFINNMETYDAFKIAEHVKNEYILNDEHILKRIKSDCRRLIPIEALASTETLEKRNGMAIKLKALKNPEQSLNCLESLGKLIDISLNCTPPSKARGIKIEPGQSHIDENMRLYYFKNGNIRLIFDEAENTEKVIDALELIH
;
A
#
# COMPACT_ATOMS: atom_id res chain seq x y z
N MET A 1 0.59 22.76 2.32
CA MET A 1 -0.42 21.67 2.31
C MET A 1 -0.02 20.46 3.17
N ALA A 2 1.25 20.30 3.59
CA ALA A 2 1.66 19.16 4.43
C ALA A 2 1.27 19.27 5.93
N GLU A 3 1.02 20.48 6.45
CA GLU A 3 0.71 20.68 7.87
C GLU A 3 -0.71 20.23 8.25
N SER A 4 -1.70 20.34 7.35
CA SER A 4 -3.08 19.91 7.62
C SER A 4 -3.24 18.38 7.63
N ASP A 5 -2.47 17.68 6.80
CA ASP A 5 -2.54 16.22 6.71
C ASP A 5 -1.89 15.54 7.91
N ASN A 6 -0.80 16.11 8.45
CA ASN A 6 -0.13 15.56 9.63
C ASN A 6 -0.99 15.73 10.90
N ASP A 7 -1.75 16.83 11.00
CA ASP A 7 -2.71 17.06 12.08
C ASP A 7 -3.88 16.07 12.01
N HIS A 8 -4.40 15.82 10.79
CA HIS A 8 -5.47 14.85 10.61
C HIS A 8 -5.04 13.41 10.93
N ARG A 9 -3.88 12.98 10.42
CA ARG A 9 -3.32 11.64 10.69
C ARG A 9 -3.14 11.39 12.18
N THR A 10 -2.50 12.33 12.87
CA THR A 10 -2.24 12.22 14.32
C THR A 10 -3.56 12.08 15.08
N ARG A 11 -4.56 12.89 14.73
CA ARG A 11 -5.88 12.81 15.35
C ARG A 11 -6.57 11.46 15.13
N VAL A 12 -6.49 10.89 13.93
CA VAL A 12 -7.08 9.57 13.64
C VAL A 12 -6.42 8.49 14.50
N TYR A 13 -5.09 8.45 14.57
CA TYR A 13 -4.38 7.42 15.35
C TYR A 13 -4.64 7.54 16.84
N THR A 14 -4.71 8.76 17.37
CA THR A 14 -5.12 8.99 18.76
C THR A 14 -6.53 8.47 19.03
N LEU A 15 -7.50 8.78 18.17
CA LEU A 15 -8.88 8.29 18.32
C LEU A 15 -8.97 6.76 18.23
N GLN A 16 -8.17 6.13 17.38
CA GLN A 16 -8.11 4.67 17.29
C GLN A 16 -7.60 4.04 18.60
N ASN A 17 -6.53 4.60 19.18
CA ASN A 17 -5.99 4.16 20.46
C ASN A 17 -7.02 4.30 21.59
N GLU A 18 -7.62 5.48 21.72
CA GLU A 18 -8.68 5.76 22.70
C GLU A 18 -9.87 4.81 22.54
N THR A 19 -10.29 4.54 21.30
CA THR A 19 -11.41 3.63 21.02
C THR A 19 -11.11 2.22 21.51
N ILE A 20 -9.92 1.68 21.21
CA ILE A 20 -9.54 0.34 21.65
C ILE A 20 -9.43 0.28 23.17
N GLU A 21 -8.87 1.30 23.81
CA GLU A 21 -8.78 1.39 25.27
C GLU A 21 -10.17 1.37 25.93
N VAL A 22 -11.09 2.20 25.45
CA VAL A 22 -12.48 2.25 25.95
C VAL A 22 -13.16 0.89 25.81
N LEU A 23 -12.98 0.20 24.67
CA LEU A 23 -13.56 -1.12 24.46
C LEU A 23 -12.99 -2.18 25.40
N TYR A 24 -11.67 -2.17 25.64
CA TYR A 24 -11.05 -3.08 26.61
C TYR A 24 -11.53 -2.81 28.04
N ASN A 25 -11.65 -1.53 28.43
CA ASN A 25 -12.14 -1.16 29.75
C ASN A 25 -13.62 -1.56 29.94
N ALA A 26 -14.48 -1.28 28.96
CA ALA A 26 -15.87 -1.70 28.99
C ALA A 26 -16.02 -3.24 29.06
N GLN A 27 -15.16 -3.97 28.34
CA GLN A 27 -15.11 -5.43 28.43
C GLN A 27 -14.72 -5.91 29.83
N LYS A 28 -13.69 -5.30 30.43
CA LYS A 28 -13.21 -5.64 31.77
C LYS A 28 -14.30 -5.40 32.82
N GLU A 29 -14.95 -4.24 32.77
CA GLU A 29 -16.05 -3.90 33.67
C GLU A 29 -17.23 -4.87 33.52
N THR A 30 -17.66 -5.13 32.27
CA THR A 30 -18.75 -6.08 32.00
C THR A 30 -18.45 -7.48 32.56
N LYS A 31 -17.21 -7.96 32.39
CA LYS A 31 -16.77 -9.25 32.96
C LYS A 31 -16.84 -9.27 34.49
N VAL A 32 -16.47 -8.18 35.15
CA VAL A 32 -16.56 -8.05 36.62
C VAL A 32 -18.03 -8.09 37.05
N THR A 33 -18.89 -7.27 36.45
CA THR A 33 -20.32 -7.21 36.77
C THR A 33 -21.01 -8.56 36.57
N VAL A 34 -20.75 -9.26 35.46
CA VAL A 34 -21.32 -10.59 35.22
C VAL A 34 -20.85 -11.60 36.26
N ARG A 35 -19.58 -11.56 36.68
CA ARG A 35 -19.06 -12.42 37.76
C ARG A 35 -19.76 -12.14 39.09
N GLU A 36 -19.97 -10.88 39.42
CA GLU A 36 -20.67 -10.48 40.65
C GLU A 36 -22.12 -10.96 40.64
N ILE A 37 -22.87 -10.73 39.56
CA ILE A 37 -24.25 -11.21 39.41
C ILE A 37 -24.31 -12.75 39.57
N ASN A 38 -23.42 -13.47 38.91
CA ASN A 38 -23.36 -14.93 39.01
C ASN A 38 -23.06 -15.41 40.44
N SER A 39 -22.20 -14.72 41.18
CA SER A 39 -21.91 -15.02 42.58
C SER A 39 -23.15 -14.86 43.46
N HIS A 40 -23.89 -13.75 43.30
CA HIS A 40 -25.13 -13.50 44.05
C HIS A 40 -26.22 -14.54 43.75
N LEU A 41 -26.41 -14.88 42.47
CA LEU A 41 -27.34 -15.95 42.07
C LEU A 41 -26.94 -17.30 42.66
N GLY A 42 -25.65 -17.61 42.66
CA GLY A 42 -25.11 -18.82 43.28
C GLY A 42 -25.54 -18.95 44.75
N ASN A 43 -25.55 -17.87 45.52
CA ASN A 43 -25.92 -17.87 46.93
C ASN A 43 -27.42 -18.15 47.18
N LEU A 44 -28.28 -17.72 46.26
CA LEU A 44 -29.74 -17.89 46.36
C LEU A 44 -30.22 -19.28 45.94
N ILE A 45 -29.43 -19.98 45.11
CA ILE A 45 -29.81 -21.27 44.53
C ILE A 45 -29.26 -22.41 45.40
N PRO A 46 -30.10 -23.38 45.83
CA PRO A 46 -29.65 -24.55 46.60
C PRO A 46 -28.54 -25.32 45.89
N SER A 47 -27.52 -25.75 46.63
CA SER A 47 -26.34 -26.46 46.10
C SER A 47 -26.69 -27.69 45.25
N THR A 48 -27.78 -28.38 45.58
CA THR A 48 -28.32 -29.54 44.85
C THR A 48 -28.87 -29.22 43.46
N SER A 49 -29.23 -27.96 43.20
CA SER A 49 -29.76 -27.51 41.90
C SER A 49 -28.68 -26.85 41.02
N ARG A 50 -27.48 -26.59 41.55
CA ARG A 50 -26.39 -25.88 40.85
C ARG A 50 -25.72 -26.69 39.73
N GLN A 51 -25.83 -28.02 39.72
CA GLN A 51 -25.29 -28.85 38.63
C GLN A 51 -26.15 -28.79 37.35
N SER A 52 -27.47 -28.68 37.49
CA SER A 52 -28.40 -28.47 36.36
C SER A 52 -28.46 -27.01 35.90
N LEU A 53 -27.93 -26.11 36.73
CA LEU A 53 -27.83 -24.68 36.53
C LEU A 53 -26.34 -24.32 36.35
N TYR A 54 -25.72 -24.82 35.27
CA TYR A 54 -24.70 -24.04 34.56
C TYR A 54 -25.40 -22.78 34.03
N LEU A 55 -25.81 -21.90 34.94
CA LEU A 55 -26.90 -20.97 34.68
C LEU A 55 -26.52 -20.00 33.58
N PHE A 56 -25.25 -19.67 33.46
CA PHE A 56 -24.75 -18.85 32.38
C PHE A 56 -23.27 -19.21 32.16
N PRO A 57 -22.85 -19.87 31.06
CA PRO A 57 -21.45 -19.88 30.62
C PRO A 57 -20.96 -18.46 30.19
N PHE A 58 -21.45 -17.39 30.82
CA PHE A 58 -21.40 -16.03 30.28
C PHE A 58 -20.22 -15.18 30.72
N THR A 59 -19.45 -15.61 31.71
CA THR A 59 -18.18 -14.95 31.99
C THR A 59 -17.21 -15.04 30.81
N ASP A 60 -17.34 -16.08 29.99
CA ASP A 60 -16.62 -16.25 28.72
C ASP A 60 -17.47 -15.93 27.48
N SER A 61 -18.82 -15.97 27.57
CA SER A 61 -19.70 -15.77 26.40
C SER A 61 -19.98 -14.31 26.02
N VAL A 62 -19.78 -13.33 26.91
CA VAL A 62 -19.71 -11.91 26.51
C VAL A 62 -18.35 -11.67 25.84
N ASN A 63 -18.18 -12.30 24.69
CA ASN A 63 -16.93 -12.33 23.95
C ASN A 63 -16.78 -11.03 23.14
N LEU A 64 -16.49 -9.94 23.85
CA LEU A 64 -16.12 -8.67 23.24
C LEU A 64 -14.76 -8.73 22.49
N ASN A 65 -14.02 -9.87 22.56
CA ASN A 65 -12.81 -10.03 21.75
C ASN A 65 -13.14 -10.06 20.25
N ILE A 66 -14.31 -10.59 19.86
CA ILE A 66 -14.72 -10.64 18.45
C ILE A 66 -14.91 -9.20 17.91
N PRO A 67 -15.73 -8.33 18.54
CA PRO A 67 -15.80 -6.91 18.19
C PRO A 67 -14.45 -6.18 18.19
N ILE A 68 -13.62 -6.38 19.22
CA ILE A 68 -12.30 -5.72 19.30
C ILE A 68 -11.40 -6.15 18.15
N LYS A 69 -11.38 -7.45 17.81
CA LYS A 69 -10.61 -7.96 16.67
C LYS A 69 -11.10 -7.37 15.35
N ALA A 70 -12.41 -7.33 15.13
CA ALA A 70 -12.99 -6.73 13.93
C ALA A 70 -12.65 -5.22 13.82
N ILE A 71 -12.64 -4.49 14.93
CA ILE A 71 -12.25 -3.08 14.95
C ILE A 71 -10.76 -2.90 14.64
N LYS A 72 -9.88 -3.76 15.18
CA LYS A 72 -8.45 -3.74 14.83
C LYS A 72 -8.21 -3.96 13.33
N GLU A 73 -8.95 -4.88 12.70
CA GLU A 73 -8.89 -5.11 11.25
C GLU A 73 -9.36 -3.87 10.46
N ILE A 74 -10.45 -3.22 10.89
CA ILE A 74 -10.92 -1.96 10.28
C ILE A 74 -9.87 -0.85 10.42
N PHE A 75 -9.26 -0.71 11.59
CA PHE A 75 -8.23 0.30 11.83
C PHE A 75 -6.96 0.04 11.04
N LEU A 76 -6.54 -1.22 10.88
CA LEU A 76 -5.43 -1.58 10.00
C LEU A 76 -5.71 -1.12 8.55
N ASN A 77 -6.91 -1.36 8.02
CA ASN A 77 -7.28 -0.88 6.68
C ASN A 77 -7.18 0.65 6.56
N GLN A 78 -7.62 1.39 7.58
CA GLN A 78 -7.52 2.84 7.60
C GLN A 78 -6.06 3.31 7.66
N ILE A 79 -5.22 2.66 8.48
CA ILE A 79 -3.79 2.95 8.57
C ILE A 79 -3.11 2.76 7.22
N ILE A 80 -3.39 1.63 6.55
CA ILE A 80 -2.89 1.34 5.21
C ILE A 80 -3.31 2.42 4.22
N GLN A 81 -4.58 2.83 4.24
CA GLN A 81 -5.07 3.90 3.35
C GLN A 81 -4.37 5.23 3.62
N ILE A 82 -4.21 5.63 4.88
CA ILE A 82 -3.56 6.88 5.26
C ILE A 82 -2.09 6.87 4.84
N GLU A 83 -1.32 5.85 5.23
CA GLU A 83 0.12 5.80 4.95
C GLU A 83 0.42 5.55 3.46
N SER A 84 -0.52 4.98 2.71
CA SER A 84 -0.42 4.79 1.25
C SER A 84 -0.89 6.00 0.42
N ASN A 85 -1.29 7.11 1.04
CA ASN A 85 -1.96 8.23 0.39
C ASN A 85 -3.17 7.78 -0.46
N ASN A 86 -4.02 6.93 0.13
CA ASN A 86 -5.21 6.32 -0.47
C ASN A 86 -4.94 5.38 -1.65
N CYS A 87 -3.72 4.85 -1.79
CA CYS A 87 -3.40 3.91 -2.85
C CYS A 87 -3.66 2.46 -2.44
N LEU A 88 -4.83 1.93 -2.79
CA LEU A 88 -5.29 0.56 -2.46
C LEU A 88 -4.51 -0.60 -3.13
N LYS A 89 -3.42 -0.33 -3.84
CA LYS A 89 -2.67 -1.37 -4.57
C LYS A 89 -1.50 -1.95 -3.77
N ILE A 90 -1.26 -1.51 -2.53
CA ILE A 90 -0.15 -2.05 -1.75
C ILE A 90 -0.50 -3.48 -1.32
N SER A 91 0.28 -4.44 -1.80
CA SER A 91 0.17 -5.83 -1.38
C SER A 91 0.78 -5.96 0.01
N ILE A 92 -0.07 -6.09 1.03
CA ILE A 92 0.32 -6.23 2.43
C ILE A 92 -0.10 -7.63 2.87
N ASP A 93 0.79 -8.28 3.63
CA ASP A 93 0.44 -9.52 4.33
C ASP A 93 -0.40 -9.16 5.56
N TYR A 94 -1.71 -9.21 5.38
CA TYR A 94 -2.66 -8.87 6.45
C TYR A 94 -2.51 -9.77 7.68
N ASP A 95 -2.24 -11.06 7.47
CA ASP A 95 -2.15 -12.02 8.57
C ASP A 95 -0.90 -11.73 9.41
N SER A 96 0.24 -11.46 8.75
CA SER A 96 1.48 -11.05 9.43
C SER A 96 1.30 -9.77 10.25
N VAL A 97 0.65 -8.74 9.68
CA VAL A 97 0.43 -7.48 10.40
C VAL A 97 -0.57 -7.65 11.55
N LEU A 98 -1.61 -8.47 11.38
CA LEU A 98 -2.53 -8.79 12.47
C LEU A 98 -1.86 -9.59 13.58
N GLU A 99 -0.95 -10.51 13.26
CA GLU A 99 -0.14 -11.21 14.24
C GLU A 99 0.74 -10.22 15.02
N PHE A 100 1.40 -9.29 14.34
CA PHE A 100 2.13 -8.19 14.98
C PHE A 100 1.24 -7.42 15.96
N ILE A 101 0.04 -6.99 15.52
CA ILE A 101 -0.92 -6.26 16.37
C ILE A 101 -1.36 -7.08 17.59
N ASN A 102 -1.55 -8.39 17.43
CA ASN A 102 -1.99 -9.26 18.52
C ASN A 102 -0.89 -9.54 19.55
N ASN A 103 0.37 -9.45 19.14
CA ASN A 103 1.53 -9.61 20.01
C ASN A 103 1.91 -8.33 20.78
N MET A 104 1.26 -7.20 20.49
CA MET A 104 1.47 -5.95 21.23
C MET A 104 0.83 -6.03 22.61
N GLU A 105 1.57 -5.61 23.65
CA GLU A 105 1.05 -5.49 25.02
C GLU A 105 -0.13 -4.52 25.09
N THR A 106 0.00 -3.39 24.39
CA THR A 106 -1.05 -2.37 24.23
C THR A 106 -1.20 -2.04 22.76
N TYR A 107 -2.43 -1.92 22.28
CA TYR A 107 -2.70 -1.45 20.93
C TYR A 107 -2.15 -0.04 20.75
N ASP A 108 -1.37 0.17 19.67
CA ASP A 108 -0.80 1.48 19.35
C ASP A 108 -0.78 1.67 17.83
N ALA A 109 -1.73 2.47 17.34
CA ALA A 109 -1.89 2.82 15.94
C ALA A 109 -0.64 3.46 15.33
N PHE A 110 0.16 4.20 16.09
CA PHE A 110 1.38 4.83 15.57
C PHE A 110 2.45 3.78 15.27
N LYS A 111 2.65 2.82 16.17
CA LYS A 111 3.60 1.71 15.95
C LYS A 111 3.14 0.80 14.80
N ILE A 112 1.83 0.57 14.69
CA ILE A 112 1.27 -0.20 13.58
C ILE A 112 1.51 0.53 12.26
N ALA A 113 1.25 1.84 12.22
CA ALA A 113 1.52 2.68 11.04
C ALA A 113 3.00 2.68 10.67
N GLU A 114 3.89 2.81 11.65
CA GLU A 114 5.33 2.74 11.42
C GLU A 114 5.78 1.38 10.88
N HIS A 115 5.30 0.28 11.46
CA HIS A 115 5.58 -1.07 10.98
C HIS A 115 5.10 -1.25 9.53
N VAL A 116 3.85 -0.90 9.24
CA VAL A 116 3.30 -0.99 7.88
C VAL A 116 4.11 -0.15 6.90
N LYS A 117 4.47 1.07 7.30
CA LYS A 117 5.25 1.99 6.48
C LYS A 117 6.63 1.44 6.16
N ASN A 118 7.35 0.93 7.16
CA ASN A 118 8.72 0.46 6.99
C ASN A 118 8.79 -0.86 6.22
N GLU A 119 7.93 -1.82 6.56
CA GLU A 119 7.96 -3.17 5.98
C GLU A 119 7.40 -3.22 4.55
N TYR A 120 6.35 -2.44 4.25
CA TYR A 120 5.59 -2.61 3.01
C TYR A 120 5.55 -1.38 2.11
N ILE A 121 5.69 -0.17 2.66
CA ILE A 121 5.55 1.07 1.89
C ILE A 121 6.92 1.64 1.47
N LEU A 122 7.88 1.66 2.38
CA LEU A 122 9.25 2.15 2.17
C LEU A 122 10.22 1.04 1.77
N ASN A 123 9.77 -0.21 1.76
CA ASN A 123 10.59 -1.33 1.31
C ASN A 123 10.82 -1.25 -0.20
N ASP A 124 12.09 -1.08 -0.56
CA ASP A 124 12.53 -0.89 -1.94
C ASP A 124 12.08 -2.02 -2.89
N GLU A 125 12.02 -3.27 -2.43
CA GLU A 125 11.55 -4.38 -3.27
C GLU A 125 10.07 -4.23 -3.63
N HIS A 126 9.23 -3.85 -2.67
CA HIS A 126 7.81 -3.64 -2.88
C HIS A 126 7.55 -2.41 -3.76
N ILE A 127 8.32 -1.33 -3.54
CA ILE A 127 8.26 -0.13 -4.38
C ILE A 127 8.66 -0.47 -5.82
N LEU A 128 9.73 -1.24 -6.03
CA LEU A 128 10.18 -1.67 -7.36
C LEU A 128 9.12 -2.53 -8.05
N LYS A 129 8.54 -3.52 -7.36
CA LYS A 129 7.45 -4.36 -7.89
C LYS A 129 6.27 -3.50 -8.35
N ARG A 130 5.90 -2.47 -7.58
CA ARG A 130 4.83 -1.54 -7.94
C ARG A 130 5.20 -0.70 -9.16
N ILE A 131 6.39 -0.09 -9.18
CA ILE A 131 6.88 0.70 -10.32
C ILE A 131 6.84 -0.15 -11.60
N LYS A 132 7.39 -1.37 -11.56
CA LYS A 132 7.35 -2.32 -12.67
C LYS A 132 5.91 -2.66 -13.08
N SER A 133 5.03 -2.95 -12.12
CA SER A 133 3.62 -3.25 -12.40
C SER A 133 2.87 -2.10 -13.07
N ASP A 134 3.16 -0.86 -12.72
CA ASP A 134 2.56 0.30 -13.38
C ASP A 134 3.18 0.49 -14.79
N CYS A 135 4.48 0.22 -14.96
CA CYS A 135 5.16 0.26 -16.27
C CYS A 135 4.69 -0.84 -17.25
N ARG A 136 4.24 -2.02 -16.78
CA ARG A 136 3.65 -3.08 -17.64
C ARG A 136 2.43 -2.65 -18.44
N ARG A 137 1.84 -1.50 -18.12
CA ARG A 137 0.73 -0.89 -18.86
C ARG A 137 1.20 -0.12 -20.09
N LEU A 138 2.51 0.07 -20.25
CA LEU A 138 3.15 0.65 -21.40
C LEU A 138 3.51 -0.48 -22.38
N ILE A 139 2.84 -0.50 -23.53
CA ILE A 139 3.09 -1.52 -24.54
C ILE A 139 4.10 -0.98 -25.55
N PRO A 140 5.10 -1.79 -25.97
CA PRO A 140 5.95 -1.46 -27.11
C PRO A 140 5.11 -1.21 -28.36
N ILE A 141 5.33 -0.07 -29.01
CA ILE A 141 4.81 0.11 -30.37
C ILE A 141 5.76 -0.68 -31.27
N GLU A 142 5.52 -1.99 -31.40
CA GLU A 142 6.16 -2.76 -32.47
C GLU A 142 5.82 -2.06 -33.79
N ALA A 143 6.85 -1.70 -34.52
CA ALA A 143 6.69 -1.37 -35.92
C ALA A 143 6.14 -2.63 -36.59
N LEU A 144 4.82 -2.68 -36.82
CA LEU A 144 4.23 -3.44 -37.91
C LEU A 144 5.23 -3.39 -39.05
N ALA A 145 5.66 -4.55 -39.53
CA ALA A 145 6.66 -4.72 -40.57
C ALA A 145 6.26 -3.94 -41.84
N SER A 146 6.49 -2.63 -41.82
CA SER A 146 6.40 -1.73 -42.94
C SER A 146 7.84 -1.47 -43.36
N THR A 147 8.08 -1.67 -44.64
CA THR A 147 9.29 -1.35 -45.37
C THR A 147 9.55 0.16 -45.39
N GLU A 148 9.73 0.77 -44.22
CA GLU A 148 10.31 2.09 -44.07
C GLU A 148 11.70 1.96 -43.46
N THR A 149 12.66 1.82 -44.37
CA THR A 149 14.11 1.68 -44.17
C THR A 149 14.79 2.89 -43.52
N LEU A 150 14.07 3.73 -42.78
CA LEU A 150 14.58 5.00 -42.24
C LEU A 150 14.58 5.10 -40.71
N GLU A 151 13.90 4.20 -39.98
CA GLU A 151 13.83 4.25 -38.51
C GLU A 151 14.38 3.01 -37.78
N LYS A 152 15.20 2.18 -38.44
CA LYS A 152 16.23 1.37 -37.73
C LYS A 152 17.43 2.24 -37.29
N ARG A 153 17.20 3.48 -36.88
CA ARG A 153 18.26 4.37 -36.39
C ARG A 153 18.55 4.05 -34.92
N ASN A 154 19.53 3.16 -34.75
CA ASN A 154 20.54 3.10 -33.68
C ASN A 154 20.23 2.44 -32.32
N GLY A 155 19.13 1.69 -32.12
CA GLY A 155 18.95 0.97 -30.85
C GLY A 155 18.93 1.85 -29.59
N MET A 156 18.81 3.17 -29.78
CA MET A 156 18.90 4.21 -28.76
C MET A 156 17.53 4.81 -28.40
N ALA A 157 16.44 4.29 -28.99
CA ALA A 157 15.10 4.82 -28.82
C ALA A 157 14.07 3.72 -28.54
N ILE A 158 13.22 3.97 -27.53
CA ILE A 158 12.11 3.08 -27.14
C ILE A 158 10.80 3.80 -27.46
N LYS A 159 9.90 3.14 -28.19
CA LYS A 159 8.56 3.65 -28.50
C LYS A 159 7.53 2.85 -27.70
N LEU A 160 6.76 3.55 -26.86
CA LEU A 160 5.75 2.95 -25.99
C LEU A 160 4.39 3.60 -26.22
N LYS A 161 3.32 2.89 -25.90
CA LYS A 161 1.95 3.40 -25.86
C LYS A 161 1.31 3.06 -24.53
N ALA A 162 0.70 4.06 -23.90
CA ALA A 162 -0.09 3.81 -22.69
C ALA A 162 -1.45 3.17 -23.06
N LEU A 163 -1.80 2.08 -22.39
CA LEU A 163 -2.98 1.25 -22.69
C LEU A 163 -4.36 1.87 -22.35
N LYS A 164 -4.45 2.97 -21.57
CA LYS A 164 -5.72 3.39 -20.90
C LYS A 164 -5.92 4.91 -20.82
N ASN A 165 -7.05 5.32 -20.21
CA ASN A 165 -7.50 6.70 -19.94
C ASN A 165 -6.35 7.64 -19.50
N PRO A 166 -6.26 8.89 -20.02
CA PRO A 166 -5.18 9.85 -19.77
C PRO A 166 -4.67 9.97 -18.32
N GLU A 167 -5.54 9.91 -17.29
CA GLU A 167 -5.10 9.96 -15.89
C GLU A 167 -4.24 8.76 -15.48
N GLN A 168 -4.61 7.56 -15.93
CA GLN A 168 -3.84 6.36 -15.66
C GLN A 168 -2.51 6.37 -16.42
N SER A 169 -2.48 7.01 -17.59
CA SER A 169 -1.27 7.19 -18.41
C SER A 169 -0.24 8.09 -17.73
N LEU A 170 -0.67 9.14 -17.01
CA LEU A 170 0.22 10.00 -16.24
C LEU A 170 0.92 9.26 -15.09
N ASN A 171 0.20 8.39 -14.37
CA ASN A 171 0.80 7.55 -13.32
C ASN A 171 1.81 6.55 -13.88
N CYS A 172 1.56 6.01 -15.08
CA CYS A 172 2.50 5.12 -15.75
C CYS A 172 3.77 5.86 -16.19
N LEU A 173 3.64 7.12 -16.62
CA LEU A 173 4.78 7.98 -16.99
C LEU A 173 5.64 8.36 -15.78
N GLU A 174 5.02 8.70 -14.66
CA GLU A 174 5.77 8.97 -13.43
C GLU A 174 6.55 7.72 -13.00
N SER A 175 5.91 6.54 -13.07
CA SER A 175 6.56 5.25 -12.76
C SER A 175 7.67 4.91 -13.74
N LEU A 176 7.49 5.20 -15.03
CA LEU A 176 8.53 5.05 -16.06
C LEU A 176 9.75 5.91 -15.73
N GLY A 177 9.55 7.17 -15.33
CA GLY A 177 10.63 8.05 -14.89
C GLY A 177 11.40 7.47 -13.69
N LYS A 178 10.68 6.95 -12.69
CA LYS A 178 11.30 6.27 -11.53
C LYS A 178 12.10 5.04 -11.96
N LEU A 179 11.55 4.23 -12.86
CA LEU A 179 12.24 3.03 -13.35
C LEU A 179 13.52 3.38 -14.10
N ILE A 180 13.52 4.45 -14.90
CA ILE A 180 14.72 4.94 -15.59
C ILE A 180 15.77 5.40 -14.58
N ASP A 181 15.39 6.20 -13.58
CA ASP A 181 16.32 6.64 -12.52
C ASP A 181 16.93 5.44 -11.77
N ILE A 182 16.13 4.44 -11.41
CA ILE A 182 16.60 3.19 -10.80
C ILE A 182 17.59 2.47 -11.73
N SER A 183 17.25 2.34 -13.01
CA SER A 183 18.01 1.52 -13.96
C SER A 183 19.32 2.16 -14.40
N LEU A 184 19.36 3.49 -14.53
CA LEU A 184 20.54 4.21 -15.01
C LEU A 184 21.46 4.61 -13.85
N ASN A 185 20.90 5.06 -12.72
CA ASN A 185 21.68 5.60 -11.61
C ASN A 185 21.82 4.65 -10.42
N CYS A 186 21.25 3.43 -10.50
CA CYS A 186 21.15 2.50 -9.36
C CYS A 186 20.48 3.14 -8.13
N THR A 187 19.58 4.10 -8.34
CA THR A 187 18.88 4.80 -7.26
C THR A 187 17.97 3.82 -6.52
N PRO A 188 17.99 3.79 -5.17
CA PRO A 188 17.03 3.00 -4.40
C PRO A 188 15.58 3.36 -4.79
N PRO A 189 14.69 2.38 -5.01
CA PRO A 189 13.30 2.62 -5.41
C PRO A 189 12.55 3.66 -4.55
N SER A 190 12.78 3.69 -3.24
CA SER A 190 12.24 4.68 -2.29
C SER A 190 12.72 6.12 -2.53
N LYS A 191 13.85 6.30 -3.21
CA LYS A 191 14.47 7.59 -3.53
C LYS A 191 14.34 7.96 -5.01
N ALA A 192 13.81 7.07 -5.83
CA ALA A 192 13.70 7.25 -7.27
C ALA A 192 12.78 8.41 -7.64
N ARG A 193 13.23 9.26 -8.56
CA ARG A 193 12.50 10.45 -9.00
C ARG A 193 11.67 10.14 -10.23
N GLY A 194 10.37 10.44 -10.14
CA GLY A 194 9.48 10.38 -11.30
C GLY A 194 9.62 11.62 -12.18
N ILE A 195 9.25 11.47 -13.44
CA ILE A 195 9.17 12.59 -14.39
C ILE A 195 7.71 13.05 -14.44
N LYS A 196 7.47 14.34 -14.15
CA LYS A 196 6.15 14.96 -14.32
C LYS A 196 6.09 15.62 -15.70
N ILE A 197 5.20 15.12 -16.55
CA ILE A 197 5.04 15.58 -17.93
C ILE A 197 3.58 15.46 -18.36
N GLU A 198 3.09 16.42 -19.13
CA GLU A 198 1.72 16.45 -19.67
C GLU A 198 1.66 16.03 -21.15
N PRO A 199 0.48 15.64 -21.68
CA PRO A 199 0.33 15.31 -23.09
C PRO A 199 0.77 16.46 -24.01
N GLY A 200 1.76 16.19 -24.87
CA GLY A 200 2.34 17.15 -25.81
C GLY A 200 3.63 17.83 -25.31
N GLN A 201 4.11 17.50 -24.11
CA GLN A 201 5.36 18.01 -23.57
C GLN A 201 6.54 17.06 -23.82
N SER A 202 7.74 17.55 -23.51
CA SER A 202 8.98 16.78 -23.49
C SER A 202 9.74 17.04 -22.19
N HIS A 203 10.41 16.01 -21.68
CA HIS A 203 11.42 16.10 -20.64
C HIS A 203 12.77 15.79 -21.26
N ILE A 204 13.74 16.68 -21.10
CA ILE A 204 15.08 16.57 -21.68
C ILE A 204 16.08 16.84 -20.57
N ASP A 205 16.97 15.89 -20.34
CA ASP A 205 18.12 16.05 -19.46
C ASP A 205 19.41 15.60 -20.18
N GLU A 206 20.50 15.45 -19.44
CA GLU A 206 21.82 15.10 -19.96
C GLU A 206 21.90 13.66 -20.48
N ASN A 207 20.99 12.77 -20.04
CA ASN A 207 21.07 11.33 -20.31
C ASN A 207 19.95 10.83 -21.22
N MET A 208 18.81 11.54 -21.27
CA MET A 208 17.64 11.13 -22.02
C MET A 208 16.77 12.28 -22.53
N ARG A 209 15.98 11.94 -23.55
CA ARG A 209 14.89 12.76 -24.08
C ARG A 209 13.62 11.92 -24.06
N LEU A 210 12.65 12.31 -23.24
CA LEU A 210 11.33 11.70 -23.16
C LEU A 210 10.30 12.64 -23.80
N TYR A 211 9.61 12.16 -24.82
CA TYR A 211 8.51 12.85 -25.48
C TYR A 211 7.20 12.15 -25.16
N TYR A 212 6.22 12.89 -24.64
CA TYR A 212 4.85 12.38 -24.46
C TYR A 212 3.91 13.08 -25.43
N PHE A 213 3.38 12.34 -26.40
CA PHE A 213 2.54 12.89 -27.46
C PHE A 213 1.07 12.94 -27.02
N LYS A 214 0.31 13.89 -27.57
CA LYS A 214 -1.13 14.06 -27.30
C LYS A 214 -1.97 12.83 -27.63
N ASN A 215 -1.47 11.95 -28.48
CA ASN A 215 -2.13 10.69 -28.86
C ASN A 215 -1.83 9.52 -27.91
N GLY A 216 -1.13 9.76 -26.78
CA GLY A 216 -0.78 8.73 -25.80
C GLY A 216 0.49 7.94 -26.13
N ASN A 217 1.17 8.26 -27.24
CA ASN A 217 2.45 7.66 -27.57
C ASN A 217 3.57 8.31 -26.74
N ILE A 218 4.58 7.51 -26.43
CA ILE A 218 5.75 7.91 -25.67
C ILE A 218 6.97 7.51 -26.48
N ARG A 219 7.93 8.42 -26.59
CA ARG A 219 9.23 8.15 -27.20
C ARG A 219 10.32 8.51 -26.22
N LEU A 220 11.09 7.50 -25.82
CA LEU A 220 12.33 7.64 -25.08
C LEU A 220 13.48 7.62 -26.08
N ILE A 221 14.46 8.49 -25.88
CA ILE A 221 15.72 8.51 -26.62
C ILE A 221 16.82 8.66 -25.59
N PHE A 222 17.80 7.76 -25.63
CA PHE A 222 19.01 7.82 -24.81
C PHE A 222 20.19 8.19 -25.68
N ASP A 223 21.18 8.85 -25.09
CA ASP A 223 22.41 9.20 -25.82
C ASP A 223 23.35 8.00 -25.98
N GLU A 224 23.21 6.96 -25.15
CA GLU A 224 23.97 5.70 -25.20
C GLU A 224 23.05 4.48 -25.40
N ALA A 225 23.49 3.52 -26.24
CA ALA A 225 22.74 2.30 -26.50
C ALA A 225 22.64 1.38 -25.27
N GLU A 226 23.68 1.33 -24.43
CA GLU A 226 23.70 0.56 -23.18
C GLU A 226 22.57 0.99 -22.23
N ASN A 227 22.31 2.30 -22.14
CA ASN A 227 21.22 2.84 -21.33
C ASN A 227 19.85 2.42 -21.87
N THR A 228 19.74 2.25 -23.19
CA THR A 228 18.51 1.75 -23.82
C THR A 228 18.29 0.28 -23.47
N GLU A 229 19.33 -0.56 -23.53
CA GLU A 229 19.25 -1.97 -23.14
C GLU A 229 18.86 -2.14 -21.66
N LYS A 230 19.52 -1.41 -20.75
CA LYS A 230 19.19 -1.41 -19.31
C LYS A 230 17.72 -1.11 -19.05
N VAL A 231 17.16 -0.12 -19.74
CA VAL A 231 15.76 0.28 -19.57
C VAL A 231 14.80 -0.73 -20.21
N ILE A 232 15.15 -1.33 -21.34
CA ILE A 232 14.37 -2.41 -21.97
C ILE A 232 14.29 -3.62 -21.03
N ASP A 233 15.43 -4.04 -20.47
CA ASP A 233 15.51 -5.15 -19.52
C ASP A 233 14.70 -4.86 -18.26
N ALA A 234 14.81 -3.64 -17.72
CA ALA A 234 14.05 -3.23 -16.54
C ALA A 234 12.53 -3.19 -16.78
N LEU A 235 12.10 -2.85 -18.00
CA LEU A 235 10.70 -2.83 -18.41
C LEU A 235 10.15 -4.24 -18.72
N GLU A 236 11.00 -5.27 -18.77
CA GLU A 236 10.62 -6.66 -19.09
C GLU A 236 9.87 -6.77 -20.44
N LEU A 237 10.23 -5.94 -21.43
CA LEU A 237 9.50 -5.82 -22.70
C LEU A 237 9.83 -6.89 -23.73
N ILE A 238 10.90 -7.67 -23.50
CA ILE A 238 11.39 -8.69 -24.43
C ILE A 238 11.64 -9.99 -23.65
N HIS A 239 10.56 -10.68 -23.27
CA HIS A 239 10.56 -12.11 -22.90
C HIS A 239 9.29 -12.77 -23.43
#